data_AF-A0A7X8JKC5-F1
#
_entry.id   AF-A0A7X8JKC5-F1
#
_cell.length_a   1.000
_cell.length_b   1.000
_cell.length_c   1.000
_cell.angle_alpha   90.00
_cell.angle_beta   90.00
_cell.angle_gamma   90.00
#
_symmetry.space_group_name_H-M   'P 1'
#
loop_
_entity.id
_entity.type
_entity.pdbx_description
1 polymer ?
#
loop_
_entity_poly.entity_id
_entity_poly.type
_entity_poly.pdbx_seq_one_letter_code
_entity_poly.pdbx_strand_id
1 'polypeptide(L)' 'MSTSVMETLFERARRTKRRMALPETDDRILQAARKAKDLGIIEPVLLGDP' A
#
# COMPACT_ATOMS: atom_id res chain seq x y z
N MET A 1 -14.92 19.29 9.82
CA MET A 1 -15.03 17.99 9.14
C MET A 1 -13.99 17.07 9.75
N SER A 2 -14.40 15.91 10.25
CA SER A 2 -13.48 14.91 10.80
C SER A 2 -12.78 14.23 9.64
N THR A 3 -11.61 14.74 9.22
CA THR A 3 -10.76 14.01 8.29
C THR A 3 -10.27 12.78 9.03
N SER A 4 -10.63 11.60 8.53
CA SER A 4 -10.27 10.32 9.17
C SER A 4 -8.75 10.25 9.32
N VAL A 5 -8.24 9.73 10.44
CA VAL A 5 -6.79 9.53 10.65
C VAL A 5 -6.15 8.81 9.45
N MET A 6 -6.89 7.89 8.82
CA MET A 6 -6.45 7.17 7.62
C MET A 6 -6.29 8.06 6.40
N GLU A 7 -7.16 9.05 6.20
CA GLU A 7 -7.07 9.97 5.06
C GLU A 7 -5.79 10.80 5.16
N THR A 8 -5.48 11.33 6.35
CA THR A 8 -4.24 12.07 6.61
C THR A 8 -3.00 11.21 6.35
N LEU A 9 -3.03 9.93 6.75
CA LEU A 9 -1.93 9.00 6.47
C LEU A 9 -1.77 8.72 4.97
N PHE A 10 -2.88 8.54 4.25
CA PHE A 10 -2.84 8.29 2.80
C PHE A 10 -2.37 9.51 2.02
N GLU A 11 -2.81 10.72 2.38
CA GLU A 11 -2.31 11.96 1.78
C GLU A 11 -0.80 12.11 1.95
N ARG A 12 -0.30 11.82 3.16
CA ARG A 12 1.14 11.83 3.43
C ARG A 12 1.87 10.76 2.62
N ALA A 13 1.32 9.55 2.54
CA ALA A 13 1.91 8.44 1.78
C ALA A 13 2.04 8.76 0.28
N ARG A 14 1.03 9.41 -0.33
CA ARG A 14 1.08 9.83 -1.74
C ARG A 14 2.24 10.79 -2.05
N ARG A 15 2.60 11.68 -1.11
CA ARG A 15 3.69 12.65 -1.28
C ARG A 15 5.08 12.01 -1.23
N THR A 16 5.20 10.87 -0.54
CA THR A 16 6.45 10.12 -0.41
C THR A 16 6.19 8.65 -0.70
N LYS A 17 5.91 8.32 -1.97
CA LYS A 17 5.77 6.92 -2.40
C LYS A 17 7.01 6.13 -2.03
N ARG A 18 6.85 5.12 -1.17
CA ARG A 18 7.93 4.22 -0.75
C ARG A 18 7.75 2.85 -1.40
N ARG A 19 8.88 2.20 -1.69
CA ARG A 19 8.91 0.78 -2.01
C ARG A 19 8.67 -0.02 -0.72
N MET A 20 7.69 -0.91 -0.73
CA MET A 20 7.28 -1.67 0.45
C MET A 20 7.37 -3.17 0.14
N ALA A 21 8.27 -3.87 0.82
CA ALA A 21 8.37 -5.32 0.71
C ALA A 21 7.19 -5.99 1.42
N LEU A 22 6.55 -6.95 0.75
CA LEU A 22 5.49 -7.80 1.30
C LEU A 22 6.00 -9.25 1.24
N PRO A 23 6.58 -9.75 2.36
CA PRO A 23 7.32 -11.02 2.40
C PRO A 23 6.43 -12.27 2.33
N GLU A 24 5.18 -12.16 2.75
CA GLU A 24 4.19 -13.23 2.71
C GLU A 24 3.10 -12.81 1.73
N THR A 25 2.65 -13.73 0.87
CA THR A 25 1.61 -13.45 -0.13
C THR A 25 0.47 -14.44 0.04
N ASP A 26 -0.53 -14.05 0.82
CA ASP A 26 -1.87 -14.62 0.72
C ASP A 26 -2.77 -13.73 -0.15
N ASP A 27 -3.94 -14.24 -0.55
CA ASP A 27 -4.87 -13.51 -1.41
C ASP A 27 -5.26 -12.13 -0.86
N ARG A 28 -5.34 -11.96 0.46
CA ARG A 28 -5.69 -10.69 1.11
C ARG A 28 -4.54 -9.70 0.97
N ILE A 29 -3.31 -10.16 1.16
CA ILE A 29 -2.11 -9.33 0.99
C ILE A 29 -1.98 -8.90 -0.47
N LEU A 30 -2.23 -9.80 -1.42
CA LEU A 30 -2.21 -9.49 -2.85
C LEU A 30 -3.27 -8.44 -3.22
N GLN A 31 -4.51 -8.60 -2.73
CA GLN A 31 -5.58 -7.63 -2.96
C GLN A 31 -5.26 -6.27 -2.32
N ALA A 32 -4.71 -6.25 -1.11
CA ALA A 32 -4.30 -5.03 -0.43
C ALA A 32 -3.15 -4.33 -1.16
N ALA A 33 -2.14 -5.08 -1.61
CA ALA A 33 -1.02 -4.57 -2.39
C ALA A 33 -1.49 -3.92 -3.69
N ARG A 34 -2.39 -4.59 -4.43
CA ARG A 34 -3.00 -4.07 -5.65
C ARG A 34 -3.77 -2.78 -5.36
N LYS A 35 -4.67 -2.79 -4.38
CA LYS A 35 -5.45 -1.61 -4.00
C LYS A 35 -4.56 -0.44 -3.57
N ALA A 36 -3.50 -0.71 -2.81
CA ALA A 36 -2.57 0.32 -2.34
C ALA A 36 -1.71 0.91 -3.47
N LYS A 37 -1.34 0.09 -4.47
CA LYS A 37 -0.70 0.55 -5.70
C LYS A 37 -1.64 1.42 -6.53
N ASP A 38 -2.89 0.98 -6.73
CA ASP A 38 -3.92 1.71 -7.47
C ASP A 38 -4.22 3.08 -6.81
N LEU A 39 -4.24 3.12 -5.46
CA LEU A 39 -4.40 4.36 -4.69
C LEU A 39 -3.16 5.26 -4.71
N GLY A 40 -2.04 4.79 -5.26
CA GLY A 40 -0.78 5.52 -5.36
C GLY A 40 -0.12 5.81 -4.01
N ILE A 41 -0.37 5.00 -2.98
CA ILE A 41 0.18 5.23 -1.63
C ILE A 41 1.48 4.46 -1.37
N ILE A 42 1.73 3.37 -2.09
CA ILE A 42 2.98 2.58 -2.01
C ILE A 42 3.38 2.05 -3.40
N GLU A 43 4.64 1.62 -3.53
CA GLU A 43 5.08 0.73 -4.60
C GLU A 43 5.38 -0.66 -3.98
N PRO A 44 4.47 -1.64 -4.08
CA PRO A 44 4.64 -2.94 -3.46
C PRO A 44 5.73 -3.75 -4.17
N VAL A 45 6.57 -4.43 -3.38
CA VAL A 45 7.57 -5.41 -3.81
C VAL A 45 7.14 -6.74 -3.21
N LEU A 46 6.50 -7.59 -4.01
CA LEU A 46 6.07 -8.92 -3.58
C LEU A 46 7.30 -9.82 -3.53
N LEU A 47 7.53 -10.47 -2.38
CA LEU A 47 8.57 -11.48 -2.25
C LEU A 47 7.85 -12.84 -2.17
N GLY A 48 8.18 -13.73 -3.10
CA GLY A 48 7.54 -15.03 -3.30
C GLY A 48 8.14 -15.70 -4.53
N ASP A 49 7.89 -17.00 -4.69
CA ASP A 49 8.32 -17.73 -5.90
C ASP A 49 7.53 -17.20 -7.13
N PRO A 50 8.15 -17.06 -8.33
CA PRO A 50 7.53 -16.45 -9.51
C PRO A 50 6.22 -17.07 -10.00
#